data_AF-A0A1A5JH00-F1
#
_entry.id   AF-A0A1A5JH00-F1
#
_cell.length_a   1.000
_cell.length_b   1.000
_cell.length_c   1.000
_cell.angle_alpha   90.00
_cell.angle_beta   90.00
_cell.angle_gamma   90.00
#
_symmetry.space_group_name_H-M   'P 1'
#
loop_
_entity.id
_entity.type
_entity.pdbx_description
1 polymer ?
#
loop_
_entity_poly.entity_id
_entity_poly.type
_entity_poly.pdbx_seq_one_letter_code
_entity_poly.pdbx_strand_id
1 'polypeptide(L)'
;MLVRLTPRQRFEILVSQFEPAVRAAFIEAIDNVTSNIVLRRIIERLERGDISGAINAMNLDPAAFRPLDEAIRAAFNGGGVATVEGMPALRDPFGHRIVVRWDARNLAAEGWLQTHSSQLITGIVQDQQTAIRAALETGLARGDNPTKTATAVVGKISIVTGKREGGLIGLTTAQSEYIARARQELLSGEPDQLKAYLNRQRRDKRFDRTITAAIRDGKPIPNALVDRITGRYADSLLKLRADTIALHETFAALGASKHIAFRQQMEKGNLQAQHVTKGWKHTPQEHGRMQHIAMQGQVVLFDQSFTAPDGTAIPYPHAPGVPTRHTLGCKCFAEYKIDFVAQLVR
;
A
#
# COMPACT_ATOMS: atom_id res chain seq x y z
N MET A 1 -23.29 -25.98 16.53
CA MET A 1 -23.17 -24.74 17.34
C MET A 1 -22.73 -23.62 16.40
N LEU A 2 -23.57 -22.62 16.12
CA LEU A 2 -23.16 -21.46 15.32
C LEU A 2 -22.25 -20.57 16.18
N VAL A 3 -20.95 -20.57 15.90
CA VAL A 3 -19.99 -19.71 16.60
C VAL A 3 -20.23 -18.26 16.18
N ARG A 4 -20.61 -17.40 17.14
CA ARG A 4 -20.73 -15.95 16.87
C ARG A 4 -19.33 -15.36 16.74
N LEU A 5 -18.97 -14.97 15.52
CA LEU A 5 -17.71 -14.29 15.25
C LEU A 5 -17.65 -12.94 15.97
N THR A 6 -16.53 -12.67 16.63
CA THR A 6 -16.22 -11.38 17.23
C THR A 6 -16.07 -10.28 16.17
N PRO A 7 -16.23 -8.99 16.52
CA PRO A 7 -16.00 -7.88 15.58
C PRO A 7 -14.63 -7.94 14.91
N ARG A 8 -13.60 -8.40 15.65
CA ARG A 8 -12.25 -8.58 15.14
C ARG A 8 -12.16 -9.69 14.09
N GLN A 9 -12.71 -10.86 14.37
CA GLN A 9 -12.68 -11.98 13.43
C GLN A 9 -13.39 -11.64 12.11
N ARG A 10 -14.52 -10.92 12.18
CA ARG A 10 -15.21 -10.42 10.97
C ARG A 10 -14.34 -9.47 10.17
N PHE A 11 -13.64 -8.55 10.85
CA PHE A 11 -12.73 -7.62 10.20
C PHE A 11 -11.53 -8.35 9.55
N GLU A 12 -10.95 -9.33 10.24
CA GLU A 12 -9.84 -10.14 9.72
C GLU A 12 -10.25 -10.97 8.48
N ILE A 13 -11.49 -11.45 8.41
CA ILE A 13 -12.03 -12.12 7.21
C ILE A 13 -12.10 -11.15 6.02
N LEU A 14 -12.56 -9.91 6.23
CA LEU A 14 -12.59 -8.91 5.15
C LEU A 14 -11.17 -8.57 4.69
N VAL A 15 -10.24 -8.39 5.62
CA VAL A 15 -8.82 -8.14 5.28
C VAL A 15 -8.22 -9.29 4.49
N SER A 16 -8.44 -10.54 4.91
CA SER A 16 -7.87 -11.71 4.22
C SER A 16 -8.45 -11.91 2.81
N GLN A 17 -9.66 -11.41 2.56
CA GLN A 17 -10.29 -11.39 1.24
C GLN A 17 -9.75 -10.25 0.36
N PHE A 18 -9.72 -9.02 0.87
CA PHE A 18 -9.47 -7.84 0.04
C PHE A 18 -7.99 -7.49 -0.09
N GLU A 19 -7.16 -7.72 0.93
CA GLU A 19 -5.73 -7.39 0.86
C GLU A 19 -5.03 -8.12 -0.32
N PRO A 20 -5.24 -9.43 -0.54
CA PRO A 20 -4.65 -10.10 -1.71
C PRO A 20 -5.14 -9.56 -3.05
N ALA A 21 -6.41 -9.15 -3.14
CA ALA A 21 -6.99 -8.59 -4.36
C ALA A 21 -6.40 -7.22 -4.68
N VAL A 22 -6.28 -6.33 -3.69
CA VAL A 22 -5.65 -5.01 -3.85
C VAL A 22 -4.17 -5.16 -4.22
N ARG A 23 -3.45 -6.10 -3.60
CA ARG A 23 -2.06 -6.40 -3.95
C ARG A 23 -1.92 -6.85 -5.40
N ALA A 24 -2.76 -7.79 -5.82
CA ALA A 24 -2.73 -8.32 -7.19
C ALA A 24 -3.02 -7.19 -8.19
N ALA A 25 -4.01 -6.35 -7.93
CA ALA A 25 -4.37 -5.23 -8.78
C ALA A 25 -3.25 -4.19 -8.93
N PHE A 26 -2.50 -3.90 -7.86
CA PHE A 26 -1.32 -3.03 -7.97
C PHE A 26 -0.22 -3.64 -8.84
N ILE A 27 0.09 -4.93 -8.65
CA ILE A 27 1.11 -5.62 -9.45
C ILE A 27 0.68 -5.68 -10.93
N GLU A 28 -0.58 -6.00 -11.19
CA GLU A 28 -1.16 -6.02 -12.54
C GLU A 28 -1.07 -4.65 -13.21
N ALA A 29 -1.32 -3.56 -12.49
CA ALA A 29 -1.15 -2.21 -13.02
C ALA A 29 0.31 -1.94 -13.45
N ILE A 30 1.29 -2.35 -12.63
CA ILE A 30 2.71 -2.22 -12.99
C ILE A 30 3.09 -3.13 -14.18
N ASP A 31 2.59 -4.35 -14.20
CA ASP A 31 2.80 -5.28 -15.32
C ASP A 31 2.20 -4.72 -16.62
N ASN A 32 1.03 -4.10 -16.57
CA ASN A 32 0.38 -3.47 -17.71
C ASN A 32 1.20 -2.30 -18.25
N VAL A 33 1.65 -1.40 -17.37
CA VAL A 33 2.53 -0.28 -17.73
C VAL A 33 3.78 -0.81 -18.41
N THR A 34 4.48 -1.76 -17.77
CA THR A 34 5.78 -2.25 -18.26
C THR A 34 5.68 -3.07 -19.55
N SER A 35 4.57 -3.78 -19.76
CA SER A 35 4.34 -4.59 -20.97
C SER A 35 4.08 -3.74 -22.21
N ASN A 36 3.50 -2.54 -22.04
CA ASN A 36 3.24 -1.61 -23.14
C ASN A 36 4.46 -0.73 -23.51
N ILE A 37 5.58 -0.86 -22.80
CA ILE A 37 6.78 -0.08 -23.07
C ILE A 37 7.52 -0.56 -24.32
N VAL A 38 7.70 0.38 -25.26
CA VAL A 38 8.55 0.22 -26.44
C VAL A 38 9.98 0.63 -26.10
N LEU A 39 10.81 -0.32 -25.67
CA LEU A 39 12.19 -0.07 -25.22
C LEU A 39 13.04 0.69 -26.26
N ARG A 40 12.89 0.39 -27.55
CA ARG A 40 13.62 1.07 -28.63
C ARG A 40 13.37 2.59 -28.64
N ARG A 41 12.14 3.01 -28.36
CA ARG A 41 11.76 4.43 -28.32
C ARG A 41 12.42 5.15 -27.15
N ILE A 42 12.56 4.49 -26.01
CA ILE A 42 13.25 5.04 -24.83
C ILE A 42 14.74 5.19 -25.14
N ILE A 43 15.37 4.18 -25.74
CA ILE A 43 16.79 4.21 -26.10
C ILE A 43 17.09 5.37 -27.06
N GLU A 44 16.30 5.53 -28.12
CA GLU A 44 16.45 6.64 -29.09
C GLU A 44 16.39 8.02 -28.40
N ARG A 45 15.51 8.17 -27.41
CA ARG A 45 15.38 9.43 -26.64
C ARG A 45 16.61 9.68 -25.78
N LEU A 46 17.09 8.65 -25.09
CA LEU A 46 18.29 8.74 -24.26
C LEU A 46 19.56 9.01 -25.08
N GLU A 47 19.68 8.46 -26.30
CA GLU A 47 20.78 8.75 -27.22
C GLU A 47 20.85 10.23 -27.62
N ARG A 48 19.71 10.93 -27.62
CA ARG A 48 19.62 12.38 -27.89
C ARG A 48 19.73 13.24 -26.62
N GLY A 49 19.98 12.65 -25.46
CA GLY A 49 19.96 13.35 -24.17
C GLY A 49 18.56 13.78 -23.70
N ASP A 50 17.50 13.29 -24.34
CA ASP A 50 16.11 13.64 -24.04
C ASP A 50 15.53 12.75 -22.94
N ILE A 51 15.94 12.99 -21.68
CA ILE A 51 15.46 12.24 -20.50
C ILE A 51 13.95 12.42 -20.32
N SER A 52 13.45 13.64 -20.49
CA SER A 52 12.01 13.94 -20.38
C SER A 52 11.19 13.18 -21.43
N GLY A 53 11.65 13.13 -22.68
CA GLY A 53 11.02 12.35 -23.74
C GLY A 53 11.12 10.84 -23.52
N ALA A 54 12.19 10.36 -22.87
CA ALA A 54 12.32 8.96 -22.47
C ALA A 54 11.27 8.58 -21.41
N ILE A 55 11.02 9.44 -20.41
CA ILE A 55 9.98 9.25 -19.39
C ILE A 55 8.58 9.29 -20.03
N ASN A 56 8.33 10.28 -20.90
CA ASN A 56 7.05 10.37 -21.62
C ASN A 56 6.78 9.15 -22.50
N ALA A 57 7.83 8.57 -23.10
CA ALA A 57 7.72 7.34 -23.90
C ALA A 57 7.37 6.08 -23.08
N MET A 58 7.55 6.10 -21.75
CA MET A 58 7.10 5.02 -20.86
C MET A 58 5.59 5.04 -20.62
N ASN A 59 4.90 6.13 -20.97
CA ASN A 59 3.45 6.27 -20.93
C ASN A 59 2.84 5.87 -19.58
N LEU A 60 3.34 6.51 -18.50
CA LEU A 60 2.89 6.30 -17.12
C LEU A 60 1.49 6.91 -16.90
N ASP A 61 0.49 6.33 -17.56
CA ASP A 61 -0.90 6.80 -17.56
C ASP A 61 -1.59 6.38 -16.25
N PRO A 62 -2.18 7.33 -15.49
CA PRO A 62 -3.07 7.03 -14.36
C PRO A 62 -4.13 5.94 -14.66
N ALA A 63 -4.64 5.87 -15.90
CA ALA A 63 -5.63 4.88 -16.30
C ALA A 63 -5.17 3.42 -16.15
N ALA A 64 -3.86 3.16 -16.17
CA ALA A 64 -3.31 1.83 -15.93
C ALA A 64 -3.60 1.32 -14.50
N PHE A 65 -3.87 2.24 -13.54
CA PHE A 65 -4.20 1.92 -12.16
C PHE A 65 -5.71 1.75 -11.90
N ARG A 66 -6.54 1.76 -12.94
CA ARG A 66 -7.99 1.48 -12.80
C ARG A 66 -8.30 0.17 -12.05
N PRO A 67 -7.62 -0.97 -12.29
CA PRO A 67 -7.87 -2.19 -11.52
C PRO A 67 -7.62 -2.02 -10.02
N LEU A 68 -6.63 -1.21 -9.65
CA LEU A 68 -6.33 -0.90 -8.24
C LEU A 68 -7.46 -0.08 -7.62
N ASP A 69 -7.96 0.94 -8.31
CA ASP A 69 -9.12 1.72 -7.87
C ASP A 69 -10.35 0.84 -7.68
N GLU A 70 -10.64 -0.04 -8.63
CA GLU A 70 -11.76 -0.99 -8.56
C GLU A 70 -11.62 -1.96 -7.37
N ALA A 71 -10.41 -2.45 -7.09
CA ALA A 71 -10.16 -3.31 -5.94
C ALA A 71 -10.37 -2.58 -4.60
N ILE A 72 -9.95 -1.32 -4.49
CA ILE A 72 -10.16 -0.48 -3.30
C ILE A 72 -11.65 -0.18 -3.12
N ARG A 73 -12.37 0.15 -4.21
CA ARG A 73 -13.83 0.33 -4.18
C ARG A 73 -14.55 -0.94 -3.71
N ALA A 74 -14.11 -2.11 -4.17
CA ALA A 74 -14.67 -3.39 -3.73
C ALA A 74 -14.46 -3.61 -2.23
N ALA A 75 -13.26 -3.33 -1.70
CA ALA A 75 -12.97 -3.41 -0.26
C ALA A 75 -13.83 -2.42 0.55
N PHE A 76 -13.96 -1.18 0.08
CA PHE A 76 -14.79 -0.16 0.70
C PHE A 76 -16.26 -0.57 0.76
N ASN A 77 -16.81 -1.06 -0.36
CA ASN A 77 -18.19 -1.52 -0.42
C ASN A 77 -18.43 -2.76 0.46
N GLY A 78 -17.51 -3.73 0.43
CA GLY A 78 -17.58 -4.91 1.29
C GLY A 78 -17.55 -4.54 2.78
N GLY A 79 -16.70 -3.59 3.17
CA GLY A 79 -16.64 -3.06 4.53
C GLY A 79 -17.92 -2.36 4.99
N GLY A 80 -18.54 -1.57 4.11
CA GLY A 80 -19.81 -0.88 4.37
C GLY A 80 -20.97 -1.85 4.56
N VAL A 81 -21.12 -2.82 3.65
CA VAL A 81 -22.13 -3.89 3.74
C VAL A 81 -21.96 -4.68 5.03
N ALA A 82 -20.76 -5.19 5.30
CA ALA A 82 -20.48 -5.97 6.51
C ALA A 82 -20.69 -5.17 7.80
N THR A 83 -20.45 -3.85 7.76
CA THR A 83 -20.74 -2.96 8.90
C THR A 83 -22.22 -2.88 9.17
N VAL A 84 -23.05 -2.63 8.14
CA VAL A 84 -24.50 -2.53 8.27
C VAL A 84 -25.13 -3.85 8.69
N GLU A 85 -24.69 -4.98 8.12
CA GLU A 85 -25.14 -6.32 8.54
C GLU A 85 -24.73 -6.66 9.98
N GLY A 86 -23.59 -6.10 10.43
CA GLY A 86 -23.12 -6.21 11.80
C GLY A 86 -23.82 -5.27 12.77
N MET A 87 -24.60 -4.30 12.30
CA MET A 87 -25.31 -3.38 13.19
C MET A 87 -26.44 -4.12 13.93
N PRO A 88 -26.62 -3.85 15.22
CA PRO A 88 -27.80 -4.27 15.95
C PRO A 88 -29.10 -3.70 15.34
N ALA A 89 -30.23 -4.35 15.61
CA ALA A 89 -31.53 -3.89 15.11
C ALA A 89 -31.89 -2.53 15.71
N LEU A 90 -31.95 -1.51 14.86
CA LEU A 90 -32.40 -0.17 15.25
C LEU A 90 -33.93 -0.12 15.25
N ARG A 91 -34.50 0.69 16.15
CA ARG A 91 -35.94 0.93 16.24
C ARG A 91 -36.22 2.42 16.12
N ASP A 92 -37.35 2.75 15.50
CA ASP A 92 -37.88 4.11 15.49
C ASP A 92 -38.57 4.45 16.82
N PRO A 93 -38.98 5.72 17.04
CA PRO A 93 -39.69 6.12 18.27
C PRO A 93 -41.02 5.38 18.50
N PHE A 94 -41.60 4.78 17.47
CA PHE A 94 -42.84 4.01 17.53
C PHE A 94 -42.59 2.50 17.75
N GLY A 95 -41.32 2.10 17.88
CA GLY A 95 -40.89 0.73 18.15
C GLY A 95 -40.75 -0.18 16.92
N HIS A 96 -40.95 0.34 15.71
CA HIS A 96 -40.79 -0.41 14.46
C HIS A 96 -39.31 -0.60 14.12
N ARG A 97 -38.98 -1.76 13.53
CA ARG A 97 -37.62 -2.08 13.13
C ARG A 97 -37.22 -1.26 11.90
N ILE A 98 -36.13 -0.53 12.01
CA ILE A 98 -35.53 0.22 10.90
C ILE A 98 -34.69 -0.74 10.05
N VAL A 99 -34.91 -0.72 8.73
CA VAL A 99 -34.09 -1.47 7.77
C VAL A 99 -32.89 -0.60 7.40
N VAL A 100 -31.73 -0.95 7.96
CA VAL A 100 -30.47 -0.28 7.64
C VAL A 100 -29.92 -0.83 6.33
N ARG A 101 -29.56 0.06 5.40
CA ARG A 101 -28.91 -0.29 4.13
C ARG A 101 -27.64 0.53 3.95
N TRP A 102 -26.61 -0.12 3.44
CA TRP A 102 -25.40 0.54 2.96
C TRP A 102 -25.68 1.24 1.64
N ASP A 103 -25.37 2.53 1.57
CA ASP A 103 -25.45 3.31 0.34
C ASP A 103 -24.06 3.77 -0.07
N ALA A 104 -23.43 3.02 -0.99
CA ALA A 104 -22.13 3.36 -1.55
C ALA A 104 -22.15 4.67 -2.36
N ARG A 105 -23.33 5.12 -2.81
CA ARG A 105 -23.51 6.30 -3.65
C ARG A 105 -23.90 7.56 -2.87
N ASN A 106 -23.98 7.46 -1.55
CA ASN A 106 -24.15 8.63 -0.71
C ASN A 106 -22.96 9.60 -0.89
N LEU A 107 -23.23 10.90 -0.80
CA LEU A 107 -22.26 11.96 -1.05
C LEU A 107 -20.93 11.77 -0.28
N ALA A 108 -20.98 11.35 0.99
CA ALA A 108 -19.77 11.13 1.78
C ALA A 108 -18.96 9.92 1.31
N ALA A 109 -19.63 8.87 0.82
CA ALA A 109 -18.99 7.68 0.29
C ALA A 109 -18.32 7.95 -1.07
N GLU A 110 -19.04 8.57 -1.99
CA GLU A 110 -18.52 8.98 -3.30
C GLU A 110 -17.36 9.98 -3.14
N GLY A 111 -17.52 10.97 -2.25
CA GLY A 111 -16.47 11.96 -1.99
C GLY A 111 -15.19 11.33 -1.44
N TRP A 112 -15.29 10.32 -0.57
CA TRP A 112 -14.14 9.58 -0.08
C TRP A 112 -13.47 8.79 -1.21
N LEU A 113 -14.24 8.00 -1.97
CA LEU A 113 -13.73 7.19 -3.08
C LEU A 113 -13.03 8.03 -4.15
N GLN A 114 -13.67 9.12 -4.60
CA GLN A 114 -13.13 10.01 -5.62
C GLN A 114 -11.82 10.67 -5.15
N THR A 115 -11.80 11.23 -3.94
CA THR A 115 -10.64 11.95 -3.42
C THR A 115 -9.48 11.02 -3.16
N HIS A 116 -9.74 9.89 -2.49
CA HIS A 116 -8.73 8.93 -2.09
C HIS A 116 -8.07 8.28 -3.31
N SER A 117 -8.87 7.86 -4.29
CA SER A 117 -8.39 7.30 -5.55
C SER A 117 -7.51 8.27 -6.33
N SER A 118 -7.98 9.51 -6.49
CA SER A 118 -7.26 10.55 -7.24
C SER A 118 -5.91 10.86 -6.60
N GLN A 119 -5.87 10.98 -5.26
CA GLN A 119 -4.63 11.26 -4.53
C GLN A 119 -3.64 10.09 -4.60
N LEU A 120 -4.11 8.85 -4.40
CA LEU A 120 -3.25 7.66 -4.44
C LEU A 120 -2.61 7.49 -5.82
N ILE A 121 -3.41 7.50 -6.89
CA ILE A 121 -2.92 7.24 -8.24
C ILE A 121 -1.98 8.36 -8.69
N THR A 122 -2.35 9.63 -8.43
CA THR A 122 -1.51 10.78 -8.74
C THR A 122 -0.17 10.68 -8.00
N GLY A 123 -0.20 10.34 -6.71
CA GLY A 123 1.01 10.16 -5.91
C GLY A 123 1.90 9.04 -6.44
N ILE A 124 1.32 7.88 -6.81
CA ILE A 124 2.09 6.78 -7.41
C ILE A 124 2.77 7.24 -8.70
N VAL A 125 2.05 7.88 -9.63
CA VAL A 125 2.61 8.31 -10.92
C VAL A 125 3.70 9.38 -10.73
N GLN A 126 3.49 10.35 -9.85
CA GLN A 126 4.49 11.39 -9.55
C GLN A 126 5.75 10.80 -8.92
N ASP A 127 5.60 9.87 -7.97
CA ASP A 127 6.71 9.12 -7.39
C ASP A 127 7.47 8.34 -8.46
N GLN A 128 6.77 7.69 -9.39
CA GLN A 128 7.39 6.95 -10.49
C GLN A 128 8.20 7.85 -11.42
N GLN A 129 7.62 8.97 -11.86
CA GLN A 129 8.33 9.92 -12.73
C GLN A 129 9.61 10.43 -12.07
N THR A 130 9.56 10.70 -10.76
CA THR A 130 10.72 11.16 -9.99
C THR A 130 11.78 10.06 -9.88
N ALA A 131 11.39 8.85 -9.50
CA ALA A 131 12.32 7.71 -9.35
C ALA A 131 12.98 7.33 -10.68
N ILE A 132 12.20 7.29 -11.77
CA ILE A 132 12.70 6.99 -13.12
C ILE A 132 13.68 8.05 -13.58
N ARG A 133 13.36 9.34 -13.40
CA ARG A 133 14.26 10.45 -13.76
C ARG A 133 15.61 10.29 -13.07
N ALA A 134 15.59 10.14 -11.74
CA ALA A 134 16.81 9.98 -10.94
C ALA A 134 17.63 8.76 -11.39
N ALA A 135 16.98 7.64 -11.72
CA ALA A 135 17.65 6.44 -12.19
C ALA A 135 18.29 6.61 -13.59
N LEU A 136 17.59 7.27 -14.52
CA LEU A 136 18.12 7.58 -15.86
C LEU A 136 19.33 8.52 -15.77
N GLU A 137 19.21 9.60 -15.00
CA GLU A 137 20.28 10.57 -14.75
C GLU A 137 21.51 9.90 -14.12
N THR A 138 21.29 9.09 -13.07
CA THR A 138 22.37 8.36 -12.38
C THR A 138 23.06 7.36 -13.31
N GLY A 139 22.32 6.66 -14.17
CA GLY A 139 22.89 5.73 -15.15
C GLY A 139 23.77 6.45 -16.17
N LEU A 140 23.25 7.51 -16.78
CA LEU A 140 23.99 8.30 -17.77
C LEU A 140 25.22 9.00 -17.15
N ALA A 141 25.10 9.55 -15.95
CA ALA A 141 26.22 10.19 -15.24
C ALA A 141 27.36 9.20 -14.91
N ARG A 142 27.05 7.91 -14.75
CA ARG A 142 28.05 6.84 -14.57
C ARG A 142 28.75 6.44 -15.89
N GLY A 143 28.30 6.97 -17.03
CA GLY A 143 28.77 6.56 -18.36
C GLY A 143 28.14 5.24 -18.84
N ASP A 144 27.05 4.78 -18.23
CA ASP A 144 26.30 3.64 -18.77
C ASP A 144 25.64 4.03 -20.10
N ASN A 145 25.78 3.18 -21.12
CA ASN A 145 25.18 3.46 -22.43
C ASN A 145 23.63 3.51 -22.35
N PRO A 146 22.98 4.25 -23.27
CA PRO A 146 21.51 4.40 -23.29
C PRO A 146 20.72 3.09 -23.20
N THR A 147 21.20 2.03 -23.86
CA THR A 147 20.54 0.71 -23.85
C THR A 147 20.56 0.07 -22.47
N LYS A 148 21.71 0.07 -21.81
CA LYS A 148 21.90 -0.47 -20.47
C LYS A 148 21.08 0.31 -19.45
N THR A 149 21.09 1.64 -19.55
CA THR A 149 20.32 2.54 -18.68
C THR A 149 18.82 2.33 -18.84
N ALA A 150 18.30 2.27 -20.07
CA ALA A 150 16.89 1.99 -20.32
C ALA A 150 16.47 0.60 -19.80
N THR A 151 17.30 -0.42 -20.04
CA THR A 151 17.02 -1.80 -19.59
C THR A 151 17.03 -1.92 -18.07
N ALA A 152 17.92 -1.18 -17.37
CA ALA A 152 17.96 -1.18 -15.91
C ALA A 152 16.69 -0.58 -15.29
N VAL A 153 16.12 0.46 -15.92
CA VAL A 153 14.87 1.08 -15.47
C VAL A 153 13.66 0.22 -15.81
N VAL A 154 13.54 -0.23 -17.05
CA VAL A 154 12.35 -0.90 -17.57
C VAL A 154 12.29 -2.39 -17.19
N GLY A 155 13.44 -3.02 -16.96
CA GLY A 155 13.55 -4.45 -16.71
C GLY A 155 13.64 -5.29 -17.98
N LYS A 156 14.05 -6.55 -17.80
CA LYS A 156 14.26 -7.54 -18.88
C LYS A 156 13.03 -8.44 -19.00
N ILE A 157 12.69 -8.84 -20.21
CA ILE A 157 11.62 -9.82 -20.42
C ILE A 157 12.10 -11.20 -19.93
N SER A 158 11.36 -11.76 -19.00
CA SER A 158 11.56 -13.12 -18.51
C SER A 158 10.97 -14.12 -19.51
N ILE A 159 11.77 -15.08 -19.95
CA ILE A 159 11.31 -16.15 -20.85
C ILE A 159 10.29 -17.08 -20.20
N VAL A 160 10.25 -17.11 -18.86
CA VAL A 160 9.38 -18.00 -18.09
C VAL A 160 8.01 -17.38 -17.89
N THR A 161 7.97 -16.08 -17.54
CA THR A 161 6.73 -15.38 -17.18
C THR A 161 6.18 -14.54 -18.33
N GLY A 162 6.99 -14.26 -19.36
CA GLY A 162 6.65 -13.32 -20.44
C GLY A 162 6.60 -11.85 -20.01
N LYS A 163 6.89 -11.56 -18.73
CA LYS A 163 6.78 -10.23 -18.12
C LYS A 163 8.15 -9.59 -17.95
N ARG A 164 8.17 -8.27 -17.76
CA ARG A 164 9.40 -7.55 -17.42
C ARG A 164 9.73 -7.72 -15.94
N GLU A 165 10.95 -8.15 -15.64
CA GLU A 165 11.46 -8.40 -14.29
C GLU A 165 12.75 -7.60 -14.05
N GLY A 166 13.01 -7.27 -12.78
CA GLY A 166 14.24 -6.61 -12.34
C GLY A 166 14.38 -5.13 -12.72
N GLY A 167 13.30 -4.49 -13.15
CA GLY A 167 13.24 -3.04 -13.40
C GLY A 167 13.00 -2.22 -12.13
N LEU A 168 13.02 -0.90 -12.30
CA LEU A 168 12.72 0.07 -11.24
C LEU A 168 11.28 0.58 -11.29
N ILE A 169 10.57 0.35 -12.40
CA ILE A 169 9.16 0.74 -12.54
C ILE A 169 8.32 0.01 -11.48
N GLY A 170 7.51 0.77 -10.78
CA GLY A 170 6.72 0.37 -9.62
C GLY A 170 7.37 0.69 -8.27
N LEU A 171 8.67 0.97 -8.21
CA LEU A 171 9.41 1.24 -6.97
C LEU A 171 9.43 2.71 -6.58
N THR A 172 9.62 3.02 -5.30
CA THR A 172 9.90 4.40 -4.87
C THR A 172 11.33 4.83 -5.20
N THR A 173 11.60 6.13 -5.12
CA THR A 173 12.96 6.67 -5.16
C THR A 173 13.87 6.01 -4.12
N ALA A 174 13.42 5.92 -2.87
CA ALA A 174 14.19 5.27 -1.80
C ALA A 174 14.48 3.79 -2.07
N GLN A 175 13.51 3.03 -2.61
CA GLN A 175 13.73 1.63 -3.00
C GLN A 175 14.70 1.51 -4.18
N SER A 176 14.65 2.44 -5.14
CA SER A 176 15.58 2.51 -6.26
C SER A 176 17.02 2.78 -5.79
N GLU A 177 17.19 3.67 -4.81
CA GLU A 177 18.48 3.91 -4.15
C GLU A 177 19.00 2.68 -3.41
N TYR A 178 18.13 1.88 -2.80
CA TYR A 178 18.54 0.62 -2.15
C TYR A 178 19.14 -0.35 -3.15
N ILE A 179 18.58 -0.42 -4.36
CA ILE A 179 19.07 -1.26 -5.45
C ILE A 179 20.39 -0.70 -6.00
N ALA A 180 20.49 0.62 -6.18
CA ALA A 180 21.72 1.26 -6.62
C ALA A 180 22.88 0.99 -5.64
N ARG A 181 22.64 1.13 -4.34
CA ARG A 181 23.62 0.78 -3.29
C ARG A 181 23.97 -0.69 -3.27
N ALA A 182 22.97 -1.57 -3.36
CA ALA A 182 23.21 -3.02 -3.45
C ALA A 182 24.08 -3.39 -4.67
N ARG A 183 23.88 -2.71 -5.79
CA ARG A 183 24.73 -2.90 -6.99
C ARG A 183 26.17 -2.47 -6.73
N GLN A 184 26.38 -1.31 -6.11
CA GLN A 184 27.72 -0.82 -5.78
C GLN A 184 28.44 -1.77 -4.81
N GLU A 185 27.75 -2.24 -3.77
CA GLU A 185 28.25 -3.21 -2.79
C GLU A 185 28.72 -4.52 -3.47
N LEU A 186 27.98 -4.98 -4.47
CA LEU A 186 28.31 -6.21 -5.20
C LEU A 186 29.42 -6.03 -6.24
N LEU A 187 29.53 -4.83 -6.84
CA LEU A 187 30.54 -4.52 -7.85
C LEU A 187 31.90 -4.20 -7.26
N SER A 188 31.97 -3.71 -6.02
CA SER A 188 33.25 -3.35 -5.40
C SER A 188 34.18 -4.55 -5.23
N GLY A 189 33.63 -5.76 -5.04
CA GLY A 189 34.42 -6.96 -4.74
C GLY A 189 35.02 -7.00 -3.32
N GLU A 190 35.05 -5.86 -2.64
CA GLU A 190 35.56 -5.73 -1.27
C GLU A 190 34.77 -6.56 -0.24
N PRO A 191 35.44 -7.34 0.64
CA PRO A 191 34.79 -8.21 1.61
C PRO A 191 33.74 -7.51 2.49
N ASP A 192 34.02 -6.29 2.94
CA ASP A 192 33.12 -5.57 3.86
C ASP A 192 31.85 -5.05 3.15
N GLN A 193 31.97 -4.67 1.88
CA GLN A 193 30.82 -4.29 1.04
C GLN A 193 29.94 -5.50 0.71
N LEU A 194 30.55 -6.64 0.41
CA LEU A 194 29.81 -7.89 0.20
C LEU A 194 29.09 -8.36 1.47
N LYS A 195 29.70 -8.21 2.65
CA LYS A 195 29.03 -8.44 3.95
C LYS A 195 27.87 -7.47 4.17
N ALA A 196 28.03 -6.19 3.81
CA ALA A 196 26.96 -5.20 3.90
C ALA A 196 25.74 -5.62 3.05
N TYR A 197 25.95 -6.12 1.84
CA TYR A 197 24.87 -6.69 1.03
C TYR A 197 24.18 -7.88 1.72
N LEU A 198 24.94 -8.80 2.32
CA LEU A 198 24.41 -9.96 3.05
C LEU A 198 23.58 -9.58 4.30
N ASN A 199 23.68 -8.35 4.80
CA ASN A 199 22.82 -7.86 5.89
C ASN A 199 21.44 -7.39 5.41
N ARG A 200 21.20 -7.30 4.09
CA ARG A 200 19.91 -6.89 3.54
C ARG A 200 18.85 -7.99 3.74
N GLN A 201 17.70 -7.62 4.30
CA GLN A 201 16.64 -8.57 4.64
C GLN A 201 15.92 -9.18 3.42
N ARG A 202 15.63 -8.35 2.40
CA ARG A 202 14.82 -8.73 1.23
C ARG A 202 15.64 -9.31 0.07
N ARG A 203 16.91 -9.62 0.27
CA ARG A 203 17.78 -10.24 -0.74
C ARG A 203 17.33 -11.67 -1.05
N ASP A 204 17.69 -12.17 -2.23
CA ASP A 204 17.50 -13.58 -2.57
C ASP A 204 18.64 -14.42 -1.98
N LYS A 205 18.32 -15.15 -0.89
CA LYS A 205 19.29 -15.96 -0.14
C LYS A 205 19.92 -17.09 -0.95
N ARG A 206 19.36 -17.45 -2.12
CA ARG A 206 19.94 -18.48 -3.00
C ARG A 206 21.31 -18.08 -3.55
N PHE A 207 21.62 -16.78 -3.59
CA PHE A 207 22.93 -16.27 -4.01
C PHE A 207 23.93 -16.11 -2.87
N ASP A 208 23.52 -16.26 -1.61
CA ASP A 208 24.38 -16.04 -0.44
C ASP A 208 25.63 -16.91 -0.49
N ARG A 209 25.49 -18.20 -0.86
CA ARG A 209 26.63 -19.11 -0.98
C ARG A 209 27.67 -18.60 -1.97
N THR A 210 27.23 -18.03 -3.09
CA THR A 210 28.13 -17.49 -4.12
C THR A 210 28.83 -16.22 -3.64
N ILE A 211 28.12 -15.35 -2.92
CA ILE A 211 28.69 -14.12 -2.37
C ILE A 211 29.69 -14.44 -1.25
N THR A 212 29.36 -15.38 -0.36
CA THR A 212 30.30 -15.83 0.68
C THR A 212 31.54 -16.50 0.08
N ALA A 213 31.40 -17.26 -1.01
CA ALA A 213 32.55 -17.79 -1.73
C ALA A 213 33.41 -16.68 -2.34
N ALA A 214 32.80 -15.65 -2.92
CA ALA A 214 33.51 -14.48 -3.45
C ALA A 214 34.30 -13.74 -2.34
N ILE A 215 33.72 -13.58 -1.14
CA ILE A 215 34.39 -13.02 0.04
C ILE A 215 35.60 -13.87 0.43
N ARG A 216 35.42 -15.19 0.54
CA ARG A 216 36.48 -16.12 0.96
C ARG A 216 37.63 -16.15 -0.06
N ASP A 217 37.29 -16.19 -1.34
CA ASP A 217 38.26 -16.39 -2.42
C ASP A 217 38.86 -15.06 -2.93
N GLY A 218 38.38 -13.91 -2.45
CA GLY A 218 38.80 -12.58 -2.91
C GLY A 218 38.50 -12.33 -4.39
N LYS A 219 37.49 -13.01 -4.95
CA LYS A 219 37.19 -12.96 -6.38
C LYS A 219 36.04 -12.00 -6.67
N PRO A 220 36.16 -11.14 -7.71
CA PRO A 220 35.07 -10.27 -8.10
C PRO A 220 33.86 -11.07 -8.61
N ILE A 221 32.66 -10.58 -8.32
CA ILE A 221 31.41 -11.16 -8.82
C ILE A 221 31.21 -10.71 -10.27
N PRO A 222 30.98 -11.64 -11.23
CA PRO A 222 30.75 -11.25 -12.62
C PRO A 222 29.55 -10.31 -12.77
N ASN A 223 29.67 -9.28 -13.62
CA ASN A 223 28.63 -8.27 -13.84
C ASN A 223 27.25 -8.85 -14.15
N ALA A 224 27.20 -9.90 -14.98
CA ALA A 224 25.94 -10.57 -15.32
C ALA A 224 25.27 -11.24 -14.10
N LEU A 225 26.04 -11.72 -13.14
CA LEU A 225 25.52 -12.26 -11.88
C LEU A 225 25.06 -11.12 -10.96
N VAL A 226 25.79 -10.02 -10.87
CA VAL A 226 25.35 -8.81 -10.13
C VAL A 226 24.01 -8.30 -10.66
N ASP A 227 23.84 -8.22 -11.98
CA ASP A 227 22.58 -7.82 -12.62
C ASP A 227 21.42 -8.75 -12.22
N ARG A 228 21.66 -10.06 -12.15
CA ARG A 228 20.65 -11.05 -11.75
C ARG A 228 20.28 -10.90 -10.28
N ILE A 229 21.28 -10.74 -9.41
CA ILE A 229 21.09 -10.58 -7.97
C ILE A 229 20.30 -9.29 -7.68
N THR A 230 20.70 -8.18 -8.29
CA THR A 230 20.04 -6.88 -8.12
C THR A 230 18.64 -6.86 -8.72
N GLY A 231 18.41 -7.52 -9.86
CA GLY A 231 17.07 -7.71 -10.42
C GLY A 231 16.12 -8.46 -9.47
N ARG A 232 16.57 -9.57 -8.88
CA ARG A 232 15.77 -10.31 -7.87
C ARG A 232 15.51 -9.50 -6.61
N TYR A 233 16.46 -8.66 -6.21
CA TYR A 233 16.26 -7.73 -5.12
C TYR A 233 15.20 -6.67 -5.46
N ALA A 234 15.21 -6.15 -6.69
CA ALA A 234 14.19 -5.23 -7.19
C ALA A 234 12.79 -5.86 -7.17
N ASP A 235 12.64 -7.09 -7.69
CA ASP A 235 11.36 -7.84 -7.66
C ASP A 235 10.83 -8.00 -6.22
N SER A 236 11.74 -8.31 -5.27
CA SER A 236 11.40 -8.48 -3.86
C SER A 236 10.96 -7.17 -3.18
N LEU A 237 11.55 -6.03 -3.58
CA LEU A 237 11.14 -4.69 -3.13
C LEU A 237 9.83 -4.23 -3.76
N LEU A 238 9.58 -4.59 -5.02
CA LEU A 238 8.30 -4.33 -5.69
C LEU A 238 7.17 -5.07 -4.96
N LYS A 239 7.39 -6.35 -4.63
CA LYS A 239 6.48 -7.13 -3.79
C LYS A 239 6.26 -6.45 -2.42
N LEU A 240 7.33 -5.98 -1.77
CA LEU A 240 7.20 -5.29 -0.47
C LEU A 240 6.32 -4.03 -0.58
N ARG A 241 6.48 -3.24 -1.65
CA ARG A 241 5.64 -2.06 -1.89
C ARG A 241 4.19 -2.47 -2.16
N ALA A 242 3.97 -3.50 -2.97
CA ALA A 242 2.65 -4.04 -3.23
C ALA A 242 1.96 -4.53 -1.94
N ASP A 243 2.67 -5.26 -1.08
CA ASP A 243 2.19 -5.69 0.23
C ASP A 243 1.84 -4.49 1.13
N THR A 244 2.67 -3.45 1.12
CA THR A 244 2.49 -2.24 1.92
C THR A 244 1.26 -1.42 1.49
N ILE A 245 1.11 -1.20 0.17
CA ILE A 245 -0.06 -0.53 -0.41
C ILE A 245 -1.30 -1.35 -0.10
N ALA A 246 -1.29 -2.64 -0.41
CA ALA A 246 -2.45 -3.50 -0.19
C ALA A 246 -2.96 -3.47 1.24
N LEU A 247 -2.06 -3.57 2.21
CA LEU A 247 -2.42 -3.47 3.62
C LEU A 247 -2.96 -2.09 3.97
N HIS A 248 -2.26 -1.02 3.58
CA HIS A 248 -2.70 0.34 3.93
C HIS A 248 -4.07 0.68 3.33
N GLU A 249 -4.25 0.41 2.03
CA GLU A 249 -5.46 0.75 1.29
C GLU A 249 -6.66 -0.10 1.73
N THR A 250 -6.46 -1.39 2.01
CA THR A 250 -7.52 -2.26 2.53
C THR A 250 -8.00 -1.76 3.89
N PHE A 251 -7.08 -1.46 4.82
CA PHE A 251 -7.46 -0.95 6.14
C PHE A 251 -8.10 0.45 6.07
N ALA A 252 -7.60 1.32 5.18
CA ALA A 252 -8.20 2.63 4.92
C ALA A 252 -9.64 2.50 4.42
N ALA A 253 -9.88 1.65 3.41
CA ALA A 253 -11.20 1.41 2.84
C ALA A 253 -12.18 0.81 3.85
N LEU A 254 -11.76 -0.20 4.62
CA LEU A 254 -12.59 -0.83 5.65
C LEU A 254 -12.87 0.11 6.83
N GLY A 255 -11.88 0.90 7.25
CA GLY A 255 -12.03 1.90 8.31
C GLY A 255 -12.97 3.04 7.92
N ALA A 256 -12.80 3.57 6.71
CA ALA A 256 -13.61 4.67 6.18
C ALA A 256 -15.06 4.22 5.94
N SER A 257 -15.28 3.09 5.27
CA SER A 257 -16.62 2.56 5.02
C SER A 257 -17.40 2.31 6.31
N LYS A 258 -16.74 1.78 7.34
CA LYS A 258 -17.34 1.60 8.67
C LYS A 258 -17.76 2.93 9.28
N HIS A 259 -16.86 3.91 9.32
CA HIS A 259 -17.15 5.23 9.87
C HIS A 259 -18.29 5.93 9.12
N ILE A 260 -18.27 5.88 7.78
CA ILE A 260 -19.30 6.47 6.91
C ILE A 260 -20.63 5.74 7.08
N ALA A 261 -20.65 4.41 7.25
CA ALA A 261 -21.89 3.66 7.46
C ALA A 261 -22.63 4.12 8.72
N PHE A 262 -21.91 4.36 9.83
CA PHE A 262 -22.50 4.94 11.04
C PHE A 262 -22.98 6.37 10.81
N ARG A 263 -22.19 7.21 10.13
CA ARG A 263 -22.58 8.59 9.78
C ARG A 263 -23.86 8.64 8.95
N GLN A 264 -23.99 7.77 7.93
CA GLN A 264 -25.20 7.72 7.10
C GLN A 264 -26.46 7.41 7.93
N GLN A 265 -26.35 6.61 8.98
CA GLN A 265 -27.49 6.36 9.87
C GLN A 265 -27.82 7.56 10.75
N MET A 266 -26.83 8.37 11.10
CA MET A 266 -27.05 9.62 11.83
C MET A 266 -27.72 10.67 10.93
N GLU A 267 -27.25 10.81 9.70
CA GLU A 267 -27.84 11.71 8.69
C GLU A 267 -29.29 11.34 8.37
N LYS A 268 -29.62 10.03 8.37
CA LYS A 268 -30.98 9.53 8.19
C LYS A 268 -31.86 9.65 9.46
N GLY A 269 -31.31 10.11 10.58
CA GLY A 269 -32.02 10.23 11.87
C GLY A 269 -32.20 8.91 12.62
N ASN A 270 -31.67 7.80 12.11
CA ASN A 270 -31.78 6.47 12.72
C ASN A 270 -30.88 6.33 13.96
N LEU A 271 -29.79 7.10 14.04
CA LEU A 271 -28.86 7.16 15.16
C LEU A 271 -28.59 8.61 15.56
N GLN A 272 -28.23 8.85 16.81
CA GLN A 272 -27.66 10.12 17.26
C GLN A 272 -26.19 9.92 17.61
N ALA A 273 -25.35 10.88 17.22
CA ALA A 273 -23.91 10.81 17.45
C ALA A 273 -23.54 10.64 18.93
N GLN A 274 -24.30 11.28 19.83
CA GLN A 274 -24.12 11.18 21.28
C GLN A 274 -24.34 9.77 21.86
N HIS A 275 -25.06 8.89 21.15
CA HIS A 275 -25.30 7.51 21.57
C HIS A 275 -24.32 6.53 20.92
N VAL A 276 -23.34 7.02 20.17
CA VAL A 276 -22.35 6.16 19.50
C VAL A 276 -20.96 6.48 20.04
N THR A 277 -20.29 5.45 20.52
CA THR A 277 -18.90 5.52 20.96
C THR A 277 -18.00 4.73 20.02
N LYS A 278 -16.75 5.17 19.91
CA LYS A 278 -15.68 4.51 19.17
C LYS A 278 -14.58 4.11 20.15
N GLY A 279 -14.18 2.85 20.12
CA GLY A 279 -13.08 2.31 20.91
C GLY A 279 -11.88 1.95 20.03
N TRP A 280 -10.69 2.41 20.40
CA TRP A 280 -9.46 2.03 19.72
C TRP A 280 -9.06 0.60 20.08
N LYS A 281 -8.87 -0.25 19.07
CA LYS A 281 -8.41 -1.63 19.22
C LYS A 281 -7.08 -1.82 18.49
N HIS A 282 -6.02 -1.90 19.30
CA HIS A 282 -4.70 -2.29 18.86
C HIS A 282 -4.66 -3.77 18.46
N THR A 283 -4.03 -4.03 17.32
CA THR A 283 -3.72 -5.38 16.86
C THR A 283 -2.30 -5.73 17.29
N PRO A 284 -2.11 -6.76 18.14
CA PRO A 284 -0.78 -7.20 18.57
C PRO A 284 0.10 -7.56 17.37
N GLN A 285 1.32 -7.05 17.38
CA GLN A 285 2.33 -7.27 16.35
C GLN A 285 3.68 -7.42 17.02
N GLU A 286 4.60 -8.17 16.39
CA GLU A 286 5.98 -8.37 16.87
C GLU A 286 6.69 -7.02 17.12
N HIS A 287 6.45 -6.05 16.23
CA HIS A 287 6.96 -4.67 16.34
C HIS A 287 5.80 -3.67 16.44
N GLY A 288 4.96 -3.85 17.46
CA GLY A 288 3.82 -2.96 17.73
C GLY A 288 4.26 -1.51 18.00
N ARG A 289 3.50 -0.53 17.49
CA ARG A 289 3.74 0.89 17.77
C ARG A 289 3.36 1.21 19.21
N MET A 290 4.33 1.63 20.02
CA MET A 290 4.09 2.03 21.42
C MET A 290 2.96 3.04 21.57
N GLN A 291 2.88 4.00 20.65
CA GLN A 291 1.80 4.99 20.63
C GLN A 291 0.41 4.37 20.49
N HIS A 292 0.25 3.39 19.59
CA HIS A 292 -1.04 2.72 19.37
C HIS A 292 -1.37 1.71 20.47
N ILE A 293 -0.35 1.13 21.11
CA ILE A 293 -0.52 0.30 22.31
C ILE A 293 -1.04 1.15 23.46
N ALA A 294 -0.48 2.35 23.67
CA ALA A 294 -0.95 3.29 24.70
C ALA A 294 -2.38 3.78 24.46
N MET A 295 -2.83 3.80 23.20
CA MET A 295 -4.22 4.13 22.84
C MET A 295 -5.20 2.97 23.06
N GLN A 296 -4.72 1.76 23.37
CA GLN A 296 -5.59 0.59 23.57
C GLN A 296 -6.63 0.87 24.65
N GLY A 297 -7.91 0.72 24.29
CA GLY A 297 -9.00 0.92 25.22
C GLY A 297 -9.45 2.37 25.38
N GLN A 298 -8.82 3.34 24.70
CA GLN A 298 -9.42 4.68 24.56
C GLN A 298 -10.81 4.55 23.94
N VAL A 299 -11.80 5.19 24.56
CA VAL A 299 -13.18 5.28 24.07
C VAL A 299 -13.54 6.75 23.97
N VAL A 300 -14.01 7.17 22.80
CA VAL A 300 -14.41 8.55 22.49
C VAL A 300 -15.80 8.56 21.87
N LEU A 301 -16.49 9.70 21.92
CA LEU A 301 -17.74 9.88 21.17
C LEU A 301 -17.49 9.80 19.65
N PHE A 302 -18.54 9.56 18.87
CA PHE A 302 -18.44 9.40 17.41
C PHE A 302 -17.72 10.55 16.70
N ASP A 303 -18.03 11.81 17.03
CA ASP A 303 -17.42 12.98 16.40
C ASP A 303 -16.06 13.37 17.00
N GLN A 304 -15.67 12.75 18.11
CA GLN A 304 -14.38 13.00 18.74
C GLN A 304 -13.28 12.14 18.11
N SER A 305 -12.06 12.66 18.12
CA SER A 305 -10.86 11.95 17.70
C SER A 305 -10.22 11.22 18.88
N PHE A 306 -9.56 10.10 18.61
CA PHE A 306 -8.57 9.54 19.53
C PHE A 306 -7.36 10.46 19.59
N THR A 307 -6.66 10.46 20.72
CA THR A 307 -5.44 11.26 20.89
C THR A 307 -4.26 10.32 21.09
N ALA A 308 -3.32 10.33 20.15
CA ALA A 308 -2.06 9.62 20.29
C ALA A 308 -1.15 10.33 21.33
N PRO A 309 -0.21 9.64 21.98
CA PRO A 309 0.69 10.24 22.96
C PRO A 309 1.52 11.42 22.45
N ASP A 310 1.74 11.52 21.13
CA ASP A 310 2.42 12.64 20.50
C ASP A 310 1.49 13.82 20.16
N GLY A 311 0.25 13.81 20.66
CA GLY A 311 -0.76 14.85 20.44
C GLY A 311 -1.54 14.72 19.14
N THR A 312 -1.25 13.72 18.29
CA THR A 312 -1.95 13.54 17.01
C THR A 312 -3.41 13.15 17.24
N ALA A 313 -4.33 13.95 16.69
CA ALA A 313 -5.75 13.64 16.65
C ALA A 313 -6.05 12.66 15.51
N ILE A 314 -6.65 11.51 15.83
CA ILE A 314 -6.96 10.43 14.88
C ILE A 314 -8.48 10.18 14.92
N PRO A 315 -9.25 10.58 13.89
CA PRO A 315 -10.70 10.36 13.87
C PRO A 315 -11.07 8.86 13.89
N TYR A 316 -10.33 8.06 13.13
CA TYR A 316 -10.39 6.60 13.10
C TYR A 316 -9.09 6.07 12.47
N PRO A 317 -8.73 4.79 12.67
CA PRO A 317 -7.53 4.21 12.05
C PRO A 317 -7.54 4.39 10.53
N HIS A 318 -6.41 4.82 9.97
CA HIS A 318 -6.25 5.12 8.54
C HIS A 318 -7.16 6.24 7.99
N ALA A 319 -7.69 7.11 8.85
CA ALA A 319 -8.42 8.29 8.38
C ALA A 319 -7.53 9.17 7.47
N PRO A 320 -8.09 9.76 6.40
CA PRO A 320 -7.38 10.73 5.57
C PRO A 320 -6.79 11.88 6.39
N GLY A 321 -5.61 12.34 6.02
CA GLY A 321 -4.89 13.42 6.72
C GLY A 321 -4.11 12.99 7.98
N VAL A 322 -4.28 11.74 8.45
CA VAL A 322 -3.47 11.22 9.56
C VAL A 322 -2.05 10.92 9.06
N PRO A 323 -0.99 11.40 9.75
CA PRO A 323 0.39 11.18 9.34
C PRO A 323 0.75 9.70 9.14
N THR A 324 1.61 9.42 8.15
CA THR A 324 2.03 8.06 7.77
C THR A 324 2.62 7.25 8.93
N ARG A 325 3.25 7.92 9.91
CA ARG A 325 3.77 7.30 11.13
C ARG A 325 2.69 6.57 11.95
N HIS A 326 1.41 6.93 11.80
CA HIS A 326 0.26 6.28 12.46
C HIS A 326 -0.57 5.39 11.53
N THR A 327 -0.32 5.36 10.22
CA THR A 327 -1.20 4.65 9.27
C THR A 327 -0.47 3.58 8.46
N LEU A 328 0.77 3.80 8.01
CA LEU A 328 1.49 2.85 7.18
C LEU A 328 1.79 1.55 7.94
N GLY A 329 1.41 0.36 7.46
CA GLY A 329 1.63 -0.89 8.22
C GLY A 329 0.84 -1.00 9.53
N CYS A 330 -0.07 -0.07 9.83
CA CYS A 330 -0.96 -0.19 10.97
C CYS A 330 -2.00 -1.29 10.68
N LYS A 331 -2.32 -2.09 11.69
CA LYS A 331 -3.39 -3.11 11.63
C LYS A 331 -4.47 -2.87 12.68
N CYS A 332 -4.47 -1.69 13.31
CA CYS A 332 -5.44 -1.33 14.35
C CYS A 332 -6.80 -1.03 13.71
N PHE A 333 -7.88 -1.25 14.43
CA PHE A 333 -9.24 -0.96 13.98
C PHE A 333 -10.03 -0.23 15.08
N ALA A 334 -11.12 0.42 14.69
CA ALA A 334 -12.05 1.04 15.63
C ALA A 334 -13.30 0.17 15.81
N GLU A 335 -13.65 -0.13 17.06
CA GLU A 335 -14.92 -0.77 17.41
C GLU A 335 -15.96 0.31 17.70
N TYR A 336 -17.16 0.19 17.11
CA TYR A 336 -18.25 1.15 17.28
C TYR A 336 -19.32 0.48 18.11
N LYS A 337 -19.82 1.17 19.14
CA LYS A 337 -20.89 0.69 20.01
C LYS A 337 -22.01 1.72 20.08
N ILE A 338 -23.24 1.23 20.06
CA ILE A 338 -24.45 2.05 20.22
C ILE A 338 -24.94 1.85 21.65
N ASP A 339 -25.15 2.94 22.39
CA ASP A 339 -25.77 2.92 23.71
C ASP A 339 -27.30 2.93 23.56
N PHE A 340 -27.90 1.75 23.75
CA PHE A 340 -29.34 1.54 23.64
C PHE A 340 -30.13 2.13 24.79
N VAL A 341 -29.53 2.24 25.99
CA VAL A 341 -30.23 2.77 27.16
C VAL A 341 -30.44 4.27 26.98
N ALA A 342 -29.40 4.99 26.54
CA ALA A 342 -29.53 6.40 26.18
C ALA A 342 -30.47 6.62 24.98
N GLN A 343 -30.55 5.67 24.05
CA GLN A 343 -31.43 5.76 22.87
C GLN A 343 -32.93 5.55 23.20
N LEU A 344 -33.26 4.79 24.26
CA LEU A 344 -34.64 4.47 24.67
C LEU A 344 -35.27 5.52 25.59
N VAL A 345 -34.50 6.34 26.31
CA VAL A 345 -34.99 7.38 27.23
C VAL A 345 -35.31 8.69 26.47
N ARG A 346 -35.77 8.58 25.22
CA ARG A 346 -36.24 9.73 24.43
C ARG A 346 -37.66 10.13 24.76
#